data_AF-A0A2S5BB52-F1
#
_entry.id   AF-A0A2S5BB52-F1
#
_cell.length_a   1.000
_cell.length_b   1.000
_cell.length_c   1.000
_cell.angle_alpha   90.00
_cell.angle_beta   90.00
_cell.angle_gamma   90.00
#
_symmetry.space_group_name_H-M   'P 1'
#
loop_
_entity.id
_entity.type
_entity.pdbx_description
1 polymer ?
#
loop_
_entity_poly.entity_id
_entity_poly.type
_entity_poly.pdbx_seq_one_letter_code
_entity_poly.pdbx_strand_id
1 'polypeptide(L)'
;MPGRDSRDLAMALGRDLSRSLQRNLEHLRPPPTRGGKSGMPIPSHFRPPPKFVQVKDRVPYWHFAPGDRVKLIKGDERVKGKIGQIERVDRETNRVYLSEPEFAAKKRSPNEYPGQQTELGYNPPQDTYSTPRPFHISNLRLQVRDGGKEYTSSRVRRTEVRWDPVENKYVWKRLALVPDLASEDQSGWREVPWPEEEKPSHVKGTYDAAEEQVLRTSWTPDVSSLSLAPAPNSAPKNPTRPLNIAADAPPELHVSQLDLGGAYWSRAKRQARFVEKKEKEKSYGKEVMKIRSKELRRAATRMSGGADLVL
;
A
#
# COMPACT_ATOMS: atom_id res chain seq x y z
N MET A 1 -35.68 77.05 32.41
CA MET A 1 -35.98 75.69 31.95
C MET A 1 -34.93 75.29 30.94
N PRO A 2 -33.93 74.47 31.32
CA PRO A 2 -32.81 74.12 30.44
C PRO A 2 -33.25 73.15 29.33
N GLY A 3 -32.77 73.39 28.12
CA GLY A 3 -33.03 72.57 26.93
C GLY A 3 -32.38 71.20 27.06
N ARG A 4 -33.14 70.14 26.79
CA ARG A 4 -32.60 68.78 26.65
C ARG A 4 -31.97 68.65 25.27
N ASP A 5 -30.67 68.40 25.24
CA ASP A 5 -29.90 68.19 24.03
C ASP A 5 -30.41 66.97 23.24
N SER A 6 -30.69 67.18 21.95
CA SER A 6 -31.18 66.17 21.00
C SER A 6 -30.20 65.01 20.76
N ARG A 7 -28.92 65.17 21.14
CA ARG A 7 -27.89 64.13 21.07
C ARG A 7 -28.08 63.03 22.11
N ASP A 8 -28.60 63.34 23.29
CA ASP A 8 -28.81 62.34 24.34
C ASP A 8 -30.03 61.44 24.05
N LEU A 9 -31.04 61.99 23.36
CA LEU A 9 -32.18 61.21 22.86
C LEU A 9 -31.77 60.20 21.78
N ALA A 10 -30.83 60.54 20.89
CA ALA A 10 -30.35 59.63 19.85
C ALA A 10 -29.50 58.48 20.42
N MET A 11 -28.70 58.72 21.47
CA MET A 11 -27.94 57.65 22.14
C MET A 11 -28.80 56.76 23.05
N ALA A 12 -29.86 57.30 23.64
CA ALA A 12 -30.83 56.49 24.40
C ALA A 12 -31.64 55.56 23.49
N LEU A 13 -32.14 56.07 22.35
CA LEU A 13 -32.93 55.28 21.40
C LEU A 13 -32.10 54.17 20.71
N GLY A 14 -30.81 54.39 20.44
CA GLY A 14 -29.92 53.37 19.85
C GLY A 14 -29.55 52.21 20.79
N ARG A 15 -29.48 52.46 22.11
CA ARG A 15 -29.19 51.41 23.11
C ARG A 15 -30.40 50.54 23.44
N ASP A 16 -31.61 51.06 23.31
CA ASP A 16 -32.82 50.30 23.64
C ASP A 16 -33.32 49.43 22.47
N LEU A 17 -33.10 49.85 21.22
CA LEU A 17 -33.40 49.04 20.03
C LEU A 17 -32.50 47.81 19.89
N SER A 18 -31.21 47.94 20.23
CA SER A 18 -30.28 46.81 20.26
C SER A 18 -30.63 45.82 21.38
N ARG A 19 -31.08 46.30 22.55
CA ARG A 19 -31.51 45.42 23.65
C ARG A 19 -32.84 44.72 23.37
N SER A 20 -33.81 45.33 22.70
CA SER A 20 -35.09 44.64 22.42
C SER A 20 -35.01 43.67 21.23
N LEU A 21 -34.22 43.99 20.19
CA LEU A 21 -34.02 43.11 19.03
C LEU A 21 -32.99 41.99 19.27
N GLN A 22 -31.98 42.20 20.12
CA GLN A 22 -30.96 41.17 20.42
C GLN A 22 -31.30 40.30 21.64
N ARG A 23 -32.37 40.59 22.40
CA ARG A 23 -32.61 39.89 23.67
C ARG A 23 -33.00 38.42 23.52
N ASN A 24 -33.62 38.03 22.40
CA ASN A 24 -34.04 36.65 22.21
C ASN A 24 -33.65 36.12 20.82
N LEU A 25 -32.36 35.91 20.57
CA LEU A 25 -31.92 35.05 19.45
C LEU A 25 -32.28 33.56 19.68
N GLU A 26 -33.17 33.26 20.62
CA GLU A 26 -33.72 31.91 20.84
C GLU A 26 -34.45 31.38 19.59
N HIS A 27 -35.02 32.27 18.78
CA HIS A 27 -35.59 31.91 17.47
C HIS A 27 -34.54 31.54 16.41
N LEU A 28 -33.27 31.93 16.61
CA LEU A 28 -32.12 31.48 15.81
C LEU A 28 -31.38 30.29 16.43
N ARG A 29 -31.70 29.90 17.68
CA ARG A 29 -31.10 28.71 18.25
C ARG A 29 -31.59 27.54 17.40
N PRO A 30 -30.68 26.68 16.90
CA PRO A 30 -31.12 25.45 16.26
C PRO A 30 -32.03 24.71 17.24
N PRO A 31 -33.13 24.11 16.77
CA PRO A 31 -34.05 23.40 17.64
C PRO A 31 -33.26 22.41 18.50
N PRO A 32 -33.64 22.19 19.77
CA PRO A 32 -32.86 21.38 20.69
C PRO A 32 -32.55 20.03 20.04
N THR A 33 -31.28 19.80 19.73
CA THR A 33 -30.76 18.58 19.07
C THR A 33 -30.95 17.33 19.94
N ARG A 34 -31.33 17.52 21.21
CA ARG A 34 -31.48 16.49 22.21
C ARG A 34 -32.95 16.04 22.37
N GLY A 35 -33.42 15.26 21.40
CA GLY A 35 -34.23 14.05 21.62
C GLY A 35 -35.47 14.10 22.52
N GLY A 36 -36.25 15.17 22.53
CA GLY A 36 -37.62 15.13 23.05
C GLY A 36 -38.59 14.57 22.00
N LYS A 37 -39.68 13.91 22.43
CA LYS A 37 -40.79 13.45 21.56
C LYS A 37 -41.45 14.59 20.74
N SER A 38 -41.12 15.84 21.06
CA SER A 38 -41.63 17.08 20.47
C SER A 38 -40.60 17.84 19.62
N GLY A 39 -39.39 17.29 19.42
CA GLY A 39 -38.40 17.92 18.54
C GLY A 39 -38.88 17.88 17.09
N MET A 40 -38.85 19.04 16.40
CA MET A 40 -39.18 19.08 14.98
C MET A 40 -38.36 18.03 14.20
N PRO A 41 -38.97 17.27 13.29
CA PRO A 41 -38.27 16.22 12.58
C PRO A 41 -37.13 16.83 11.76
N ILE A 42 -35.89 16.61 12.20
CA ILE A 42 -34.70 16.98 11.44
C ILE A 42 -34.83 16.29 10.07
N PRO A 43 -34.81 17.05 8.95
CA PRO A 43 -34.90 16.45 7.62
C PRO A 43 -33.83 15.38 7.45
N SER A 44 -34.16 14.31 6.72
CA SER A 44 -33.33 13.10 6.70
C SER A 44 -31.87 13.35 6.28
N HIS A 45 -31.62 14.38 5.46
CA HIS A 45 -30.29 14.81 5.01
C HIS A 45 -29.46 15.54 6.08
N PHE A 46 -30.10 16.18 7.07
CA PHE A 46 -29.42 16.86 8.19
C PHE A 46 -29.20 15.95 9.39
N ARG A 47 -29.56 14.66 9.30
CA ARG A 47 -29.30 13.71 10.38
C ARG A 47 -27.79 13.47 10.48
N PRO A 48 -27.22 13.47 11.70
CA PRO A 48 -25.81 13.15 11.86
C PRO A 48 -25.54 11.74 11.31
N PRO A 49 -24.37 11.52 10.70
CA PRO A 49 -23.98 10.19 10.26
C PRO A 49 -23.97 9.22 11.45
N PRO A 50 -24.15 7.91 11.19
CA PRO A 50 -24.05 6.92 12.26
C PRO A 50 -22.71 7.06 13.01
N LYS A 51 -22.75 6.87 14.32
CA LYS A 51 -21.55 6.98 15.17
C LYS A 51 -20.48 6.02 14.66
N PHE A 52 -19.28 6.56 14.43
CA PHE A 52 -18.10 5.77 14.12
C PHE A 52 -17.82 4.75 15.23
N VAL A 53 -17.61 3.48 14.86
CA VAL A 53 -17.28 2.41 15.79
C VAL A 53 -15.76 2.27 15.84
N GLN A 54 -15.21 2.33 17.05
CA GLN A 54 -13.77 2.15 17.27
C GLN A 54 -13.34 0.75 16.80
N VAL A 55 -12.12 0.60 16.28
CA VAL A 55 -11.63 -0.68 15.73
C VAL A 55 -11.74 -1.83 16.75
N LYS A 56 -11.52 -1.55 18.05
CA LYS A 56 -11.66 -2.52 19.14
C LYS A 56 -13.09 -3.06 19.35
N ASP A 57 -14.09 -2.26 18.99
CA ASP A 57 -15.51 -2.59 19.14
C ASP A 57 -16.08 -3.20 17.84
N ARG A 58 -15.30 -3.22 16.75
CA ARG A 58 -15.67 -3.90 15.50
C ARG A 58 -15.61 -5.40 15.73
N VAL A 59 -16.58 -6.13 15.18
CA VAL A 59 -16.57 -7.59 15.27
C VAL A 59 -15.45 -8.13 14.35
N PRO A 60 -14.44 -8.83 14.88
CA PRO A 60 -13.32 -9.31 14.06
C PRO A 60 -13.75 -10.47 13.15
N TYR A 61 -14.55 -11.39 13.69
CA TYR A 61 -15.02 -12.59 12.99
C TYR A 61 -16.53 -12.55 12.92
N TRP A 62 -17.03 -12.24 11.73
CA TRP A 62 -18.46 -12.10 11.48
C TRP A 62 -19.14 -13.46 11.34
N HIS A 63 -20.40 -13.57 11.74
CA HIS A 63 -21.19 -14.78 11.48
C HIS A 63 -22.15 -14.62 10.31
N PHE A 64 -22.20 -13.43 9.72
CA PHE A 64 -23.10 -13.05 8.64
C PHE A 64 -22.28 -12.71 7.40
N ALA A 65 -22.74 -13.17 6.24
CA ALA A 65 -22.20 -12.86 4.92
C ALA A 65 -23.34 -12.38 3.99
N PRO A 66 -23.01 -11.62 2.93
CA PRO A 66 -23.95 -11.36 1.84
C PRO A 66 -24.55 -12.67 1.31
N GLY A 67 -25.86 -12.69 1.08
CA GLY A 67 -26.61 -13.86 0.65
C GLY A 67 -27.21 -14.71 1.78
N ASP A 68 -26.78 -14.54 3.02
CA ASP A 68 -27.40 -15.26 4.15
C ASP A 68 -28.85 -14.82 4.38
N ARG A 69 -29.69 -15.76 4.81
CA ARG A 69 -31.08 -15.49 5.21
C ARG A 69 -31.14 -15.28 6.72
N VAL A 70 -31.76 -14.19 7.13
CA VAL A 70 -31.82 -13.76 8.53
C VAL A 70 -33.22 -13.34 8.93
N LYS A 71 -33.55 -13.53 10.21
CA LYS A 71 -34.79 -13.04 10.81
C LYS A 71 -34.49 -11.88 11.75
N LEU A 72 -35.25 -10.79 11.62
CA LEU A 72 -35.12 -9.63 12.50
C LEU A 72 -35.86 -9.87 13.82
N ILE A 73 -35.16 -9.97 14.95
CA ILE A 73 -35.79 -10.11 16.28
C ILE A 73 -36.21 -8.77 16.86
N LYS A 74 -35.36 -7.74 16.70
CA LYS A 74 -35.51 -6.46 17.40
C LYS A 74 -35.50 -5.31 16.41
N GLY A 75 -36.46 -4.40 16.53
CA GLY A 75 -36.59 -3.25 15.65
C GLY A 75 -38.02 -2.74 15.62
N ASP A 76 -38.33 -1.95 14.60
CA ASP A 76 -39.67 -1.44 14.35
C ASP A 76 -40.67 -2.61 14.18
N GLU A 77 -41.88 -2.45 14.72
CA GLU A 77 -42.92 -3.49 14.71
C GLU A 77 -43.29 -3.96 13.29
N ARG A 78 -43.13 -3.09 12.29
CA ARG A 78 -43.42 -3.40 10.88
C ARG A 78 -42.49 -4.43 10.25
N VAL A 79 -41.24 -4.49 10.72
CA VAL A 79 -40.19 -5.36 10.17
C VAL A 79 -39.77 -6.46 11.16
N LYS A 80 -40.16 -6.33 12.43
CA LYS A 80 -39.90 -7.34 13.45
C LYS A 80 -40.54 -8.67 13.06
N GLY A 81 -39.77 -9.75 13.18
CA GLY A 81 -40.20 -11.12 12.87
C GLY A 81 -40.13 -11.48 11.39
N LYS A 82 -39.86 -10.52 10.51
CA LYS A 82 -39.72 -10.78 9.08
C LYS A 82 -38.37 -11.38 8.75
N ILE A 83 -38.35 -12.13 7.67
CA ILE A 83 -37.19 -12.81 7.12
C ILE A 83 -36.68 -11.96 5.97
N GLY A 84 -35.37 -11.78 5.91
CA GLY A 84 -34.72 -11.10 4.80
C GLY A 84 -33.37 -11.71 4.43
N GLN A 85 -32.91 -11.43 3.23
CA GLN A 85 -31.61 -11.80 2.71
C GLN A 85 -30.65 -10.63 2.86
N ILE A 86 -29.44 -10.92 3.30
CA ILE A 86 -28.40 -9.91 3.43
C ILE A 86 -27.90 -9.52 2.04
N GLU A 87 -28.04 -8.24 1.69
CA GLU A 87 -27.47 -7.67 0.48
C GLU A 87 -26.01 -7.25 0.72
N ARG A 88 -25.78 -6.49 1.79
CA ARG A 88 -24.46 -5.92 2.10
C ARG A 88 -24.19 -5.96 3.59
N VAL A 89 -22.93 -6.23 3.94
CA VAL A 89 -22.43 -6.16 5.32
C VAL A 89 -21.44 -5.01 5.44
N ASP A 90 -21.72 -4.09 6.35
CA ASP A 90 -20.81 -3.01 6.73
C ASP A 90 -20.08 -3.38 8.03
N ARG A 91 -18.83 -3.81 7.85
CA ARG A 91 -17.94 -4.24 8.93
C ARG A 91 -17.42 -3.08 9.77
N GLU A 92 -17.46 -1.85 9.26
CA GLU A 92 -16.97 -0.69 9.99
C GLU A 92 -17.98 -0.20 11.02
N THR A 93 -19.28 -0.30 10.71
CA THR A 93 -20.35 0.16 11.60
C THR A 93 -21.05 -0.97 12.35
N ASN A 94 -20.65 -2.23 12.15
CA ASN A 94 -21.33 -3.43 12.66
C ASN A 94 -22.80 -3.52 12.20
N ARG A 95 -23.07 -3.15 10.95
CA ARG A 95 -24.43 -3.12 10.39
C ARG A 95 -24.58 -3.95 9.13
N VAL A 96 -25.81 -4.34 8.87
CA VAL A 96 -26.23 -5.20 7.78
C VAL A 96 -27.37 -4.53 7.03
N TYR A 97 -27.35 -4.64 5.70
CA TYR A 97 -28.38 -4.15 4.80
C TYR A 97 -29.10 -5.38 4.21
N LEU A 98 -30.43 -5.34 4.24
CA LEU A 98 -31.29 -6.41 3.73
C LEU A 98 -31.87 -5.97 2.39
N SER A 99 -31.99 -6.91 1.45
CA SER A 99 -32.39 -6.61 0.08
C SER A 99 -33.89 -6.35 -0.06
N GLU A 100 -34.73 -6.90 0.83
CA GLU A 100 -36.17 -6.82 0.65
C GLU A 100 -36.70 -5.39 0.84
N PRO A 101 -37.68 -4.96 0.01
CA PRO A 101 -38.19 -3.60 0.03
C PRO A 101 -38.92 -3.24 1.34
N GLU A 102 -39.33 -4.24 2.12
CA GLU A 102 -39.99 -4.04 3.42
C GLU A 102 -39.02 -3.54 4.49
N PHE A 103 -37.74 -3.88 4.36
CA PHE A 103 -36.68 -3.41 5.25
C PHE A 103 -36.10 -2.06 4.82
N ALA A 104 -36.38 -1.64 3.59
CA ALA A 104 -35.92 -0.37 3.06
C ALA A 104 -36.78 0.81 3.57
N ALA A 105 -36.13 1.95 3.75
CA ALA A 105 -36.79 3.19 4.08
C ALA A 105 -37.16 3.91 2.79
N LYS A 106 -38.47 4.14 2.61
CA LYS A 106 -38.99 5.00 1.54
C LYS A 106 -38.57 6.45 1.82
N LYS A 107 -37.78 7.02 0.93
CA LYS A 107 -37.39 8.43 0.97
C LYS A 107 -38.02 9.13 -0.22
N ARG A 108 -38.53 10.34 0.01
CA ARG A 108 -38.88 11.23 -1.10
C ARG A 108 -37.57 11.61 -1.79
N SER A 109 -37.56 11.65 -3.12
CA SER A 109 -36.53 12.40 -3.83
C SER A 109 -36.41 13.77 -3.13
N PRO A 110 -35.20 14.20 -2.76
CA PRO A 110 -35.05 15.61 -2.47
C PRO A 110 -35.48 16.31 -3.76
N ASN A 111 -36.63 16.99 -3.73
CA ASN A 111 -36.80 18.11 -4.63
C ASN A 111 -35.67 19.05 -4.22
N GLU A 112 -34.56 18.96 -4.93
CA GLU A 112 -33.45 19.89 -4.82
C GLU A 112 -34.06 21.29 -4.83
N TYR A 113 -33.58 22.12 -3.92
CA TYR A 113 -34.06 23.46 -3.59
C TYR A 113 -34.84 24.16 -4.71
N PRO A 114 -35.91 24.92 -4.39
CA PRO A 114 -36.56 25.77 -5.39
C PRO A 114 -35.50 26.69 -6.02
N GLY A 115 -35.08 26.39 -7.26
CA GLY A 115 -34.01 27.09 -8.00
C GLY A 115 -32.88 26.23 -8.61
N GLN A 116 -32.74 24.95 -8.26
CA GLN A 116 -31.67 24.07 -8.76
C GLN A 116 -32.13 23.08 -9.86
N GLN A 117 -33.24 23.37 -10.55
CA GLN A 117 -33.62 22.59 -11.74
C GLN A 117 -32.74 23.02 -12.92
N THR A 118 -31.63 22.33 -13.14
CA THR A 118 -30.77 22.57 -14.30
C THR A 118 -31.44 22.09 -15.60
N GLU A 119 -32.47 21.23 -15.53
CA GLU A 119 -33.21 20.78 -16.71
C GLU A 119 -34.74 20.71 -16.45
N LEU A 120 -35.50 21.35 -17.33
CA LEU A 120 -36.95 21.59 -17.26
C LEU A 120 -37.84 20.35 -17.52
N GLY A 121 -37.28 19.14 -17.65
CA GLY A 121 -38.00 18.01 -18.25
C GLY A 121 -37.90 16.64 -17.59
N TYR A 122 -37.09 16.44 -16.55
CA TYR A 122 -36.78 15.07 -16.07
C TYR A 122 -36.91 14.89 -14.56
N ASN A 123 -37.97 15.40 -13.94
CA ASN A 123 -38.32 14.99 -12.57
C ASN A 123 -39.83 14.77 -12.46
N PRO A 124 -40.31 13.52 -12.49
CA PRO A 124 -41.71 13.24 -12.17
C PRO A 124 -41.99 13.71 -10.73
N PRO A 125 -43.08 14.44 -10.48
CA PRO A 125 -43.24 15.27 -9.28
C PRO A 125 -43.40 14.53 -7.93
N GLN A 126 -43.22 13.20 -7.85
CA GLN A 126 -43.47 12.42 -6.63
C GLN A 126 -42.59 11.16 -6.48
N ASP A 127 -41.39 11.11 -7.06
CA ASP A 127 -40.64 9.86 -7.06
C ASP A 127 -40.07 9.52 -5.67
N THR A 128 -40.64 8.48 -5.05
CA THR A 128 -40.20 7.97 -3.75
C THR A 128 -39.29 6.79 -4.03
N TYR A 129 -37.98 6.95 -3.79
CA TYR A 129 -37.03 5.86 -3.95
C TYR A 129 -36.86 5.09 -2.63
N SER A 130 -36.55 3.81 -2.75
CA SER A 130 -36.33 2.90 -1.63
C SER A 130 -34.84 2.83 -1.32
N THR A 131 -34.42 3.24 -0.12
CA THR A 131 -33.03 3.07 0.33
C THR A 131 -32.95 1.95 1.36
N PRO A 132 -32.04 0.97 1.23
CA PRO A 132 -31.92 -0.09 2.22
C PRO A 132 -31.56 0.48 3.60
N ARG A 133 -32.27 0.05 4.64
CA ARG A 133 -32.04 0.52 6.01
C ARG A 133 -30.94 -0.32 6.66
N PRO A 134 -30.01 0.29 7.41
CA PRO A 134 -28.98 -0.47 8.09
C PRO A 134 -29.47 -0.99 9.45
N PHE A 135 -29.33 -2.29 9.69
CA PHE A 135 -29.66 -2.96 10.94
C PHE A 135 -28.40 -3.38 11.69
N HIS A 136 -28.39 -3.22 13.01
CA HIS A 136 -27.27 -3.71 13.83
C HIS A 136 -27.31 -5.24 13.92
N ILE A 137 -26.15 -5.88 13.86
CA ILE A 137 -26.01 -7.35 13.90
C ILE A 137 -26.73 -8.04 15.07
N SER A 138 -26.80 -7.39 16.24
CA SER A 138 -27.45 -7.95 17.43
C SER A 138 -28.95 -8.15 17.26
N ASN A 139 -29.56 -7.48 16.28
CA ASN A 139 -30.99 -7.52 16.05
C ASN A 139 -31.39 -8.68 15.11
N LEU A 140 -30.42 -9.38 14.53
CA LEU A 140 -30.62 -10.41 13.51
C LEU A 140 -30.30 -11.80 14.09
N ARG A 141 -30.96 -12.82 13.55
CA ARG A 141 -30.58 -14.24 13.71
C ARG A 141 -30.47 -14.89 12.36
N LEU A 142 -29.50 -15.79 12.22
CA LEU A 142 -29.41 -16.64 11.04
C LEU A 142 -30.63 -17.57 10.97
N GLN A 143 -31.12 -17.79 9.76
CA GLN A 143 -32.01 -18.89 9.47
C GLN A 143 -31.23 -20.08 8.95
N VAL A 144 -31.57 -21.25 9.46
CA VAL A 144 -30.97 -22.53 9.05
C VAL A 144 -32.03 -23.32 8.31
N ARG A 145 -31.67 -23.83 7.13
CA ARG A 145 -32.50 -24.74 6.36
C ARG A 145 -32.09 -26.17 6.71
N ASP A 146 -33.00 -26.94 7.28
CA ASP A 146 -32.81 -28.36 7.56
C ASP A 146 -34.07 -29.13 7.14
N GLY A 147 -33.91 -30.18 6.33
CA GLY A 147 -35.04 -30.98 5.82
C GLY A 147 -36.13 -30.19 5.08
N GLY A 148 -35.77 -29.10 4.39
CA GLY A 148 -36.73 -28.23 3.68
C GLY A 148 -37.53 -27.27 4.56
N LYS A 149 -37.30 -27.27 5.88
CA LYS A 149 -37.89 -26.31 6.83
C LYS A 149 -36.88 -25.25 7.24
N GLU A 150 -37.38 -24.06 7.50
CA GLU A 150 -36.59 -22.90 7.89
C GLU A 150 -36.72 -22.66 9.38
N TYR A 151 -35.60 -22.80 10.09
CA TYR A 151 -35.53 -22.63 11.53
C TYR A 151 -34.78 -21.36 11.90
N THR A 152 -35.21 -20.69 12.96
CA THR A 152 -34.51 -19.51 13.46
C THR A 152 -33.46 -19.93 14.48
N SER A 153 -32.20 -19.56 14.25
CA SER A 153 -31.13 -19.83 15.21
C SER A 153 -31.28 -18.98 16.49
N SER A 154 -31.00 -19.58 17.64
CA SER A 154 -30.95 -18.88 18.93
C SER A 154 -29.56 -18.31 19.21
N ARG A 155 -28.51 -19.09 18.93
CA ARG A 155 -27.11 -18.70 19.15
C ARG A 155 -26.26 -19.22 18.00
N VAL A 156 -25.15 -18.53 17.74
CA VAL A 156 -24.15 -18.94 16.74
C VAL A 156 -22.81 -19.04 17.44
N ARG A 157 -22.07 -20.11 17.16
CA ARG A 157 -20.69 -20.34 17.57
C ARG A 157 -19.82 -20.48 16.33
N ARG A 158 -18.54 -20.22 16.49
CA ARG A 158 -17.51 -20.53 15.49
C ARG A 158 -16.69 -21.73 15.96
N THR A 159 -16.15 -22.44 14.99
CA THR A 159 -14.99 -23.32 15.23
C THR A 159 -13.71 -22.49 15.34
N GLU A 160 -12.58 -23.18 15.50
CA GLU A 160 -11.26 -22.59 15.33
C GLU A 160 -11.15 -21.88 13.97
N VAL A 161 -10.50 -20.73 13.97
CA VAL A 161 -10.25 -19.92 12.77
C VAL A 161 -8.89 -20.32 12.21
N ARG A 162 -8.86 -20.69 10.93
CA ARG A 162 -7.63 -21.04 10.21
C ARG A 162 -7.43 -20.11 9.02
N TRP A 163 -6.19 -19.78 8.72
CA TRP A 163 -5.84 -19.04 7.50
C TRP A 163 -5.73 -20.04 6.35
N ASP A 164 -6.49 -19.82 5.27
CA ASP A 164 -6.36 -20.57 4.03
C ASP A 164 -5.48 -19.77 3.05
N PRO A 165 -4.25 -20.24 2.72
CA PRO A 165 -3.35 -19.53 1.82
C PRO A 165 -3.80 -19.59 0.35
N VAL A 166 -4.67 -20.53 -0.03
CA VAL A 166 -5.16 -20.65 -1.42
C VAL A 166 -6.23 -19.60 -1.69
N GLU A 167 -7.19 -19.48 -0.77
CA GLU A 167 -8.27 -18.49 -0.86
C GLU A 167 -7.88 -17.13 -0.30
N ASN A 168 -6.69 -17.01 0.31
CA ASN A 168 -6.19 -15.82 1.01
C ASN A 168 -7.22 -15.23 1.99
N LYS A 169 -7.90 -16.11 2.73
CA LYS A 169 -8.94 -15.70 3.68
C LYS A 169 -8.92 -16.55 4.95
N TYR A 170 -9.43 -15.97 6.03
CA TYR A 170 -9.68 -16.71 7.25
C TYR A 170 -10.95 -17.56 7.08
N VAL A 171 -10.84 -18.85 7.36
CA VAL A 171 -11.93 -19.83 7.24
C VAL A 171 -12.27 -20.40 8.61
N TRP A 172 -13.56 -20.47 8.91
CA TRP A 172 -14.13 -21.18 10.06
C TRP A 172 -15.53 -21.68 9.73
N LYS A 173 -15.98 -22.70 10.46
CA LYS A 173 -17.35 -23.21 10.36
C LYS A 173 -18.26 -22.47 11.33
N ARG A 174 -19.50 -22.23 10.89
CA ARG A 174 -20.55 -21.62 11.70
C ARG A 174 -21.43 -22.72 12.27
N LEU A 175 -21.55 -22.77 13.59
CA LEU A 175 -22.44 -23.70 14.28
C LEU A 175 -23.61 -22.89 14.85
N ALA A 176 -24.82 -23.12 14.36
CA ALA A 176 -26.02 -22.46 14.84
C ALA A 176 -26.81 -23.40 15.75
N LEU A 177 -27.19 -22.93 16.93
CA LEU A 177 -28.09 -23.64 17.84
C LEU A 177 -29.53 -23.38 17.39
N VAL A 178 -30.22 -24.44 17.03
CA VAL A 178 -31.63 -24.45 16.65
C VAL A 178 -32.42 -25.19 17.74
N PRO A 179 -33.12 -24.47 18.65
CA PRO A 179 -33.86 -25.09 19.74
C PRO A 179 -34.94 -26.06 19.25
N ASP A 180 -35.61 -25.72 18.14
CA ASP A 180 -36.71 -26.52 17.58
C ASP A 180 -36.26 -27.90 17.06
N LEU A 181 -34.96 -28.08 16.81
CA LEU A 181 -34.34 -29.32 16.35
C LEU A 181 -33.59 -30.05 17.49
N ALA A 182 -33.55 -29.47 18.69
CA ALA A 182 -32.94 -30.11 19.84
C ALA A 182 -33.91 -31.18 20.37
N SER A 183 -33.74 -32.42 19.93
CA SER A 183 -34.32 -33.59 20.60
C SER A 183 -33.53 -33.90 21.88
N GLU A 184 -34.13 -34.67 22.81
CA GLU A 184 -33.55 -34.95 24.14
C GLU A 184 -32.10 -35.47 24.09
N ASP A 185 -31.73 -36.22 23.05
CA ASP A 185 -30.39 -36.79 22.88
C ASP A 185 -29.47 -36.03 21.91
N GLN A 186 -29.99 -35.10 21.10
CA GLN A 186 -29.21 -34.39 20.09
C GLN A 186 -28.97 -32.94 20.48
N SER A 187 -27.69 -32.60 20.65
CA SER A 187 -27.23 -31.22 20.76
C SER A 187 -27.67 -30.48 19.49
N GLY A 188 -28.72 -29.66 19.55
CA GLY A 188 -29.37 -28.97 18.40
C GLY A 188 -28.50 -27.96 17.64
N TRP A 189 -27.18 -28.14 17.65
CA TRP A 189 -26.23 -27.44 16.81
C TRP A 189 -26.27 -28.03 15.40
N ARG A 190 -26.34 -27.14 14.41
CA ARG A 190 -26.25 -27.44 12.98
C ARG A 190 -25.16 -26.59 12.35
N GLU A 191 -24.42 -27.18 11.42
CA GLU A 191 -23.45 -26.44 10.62
C GLU A 191 -24.19 -25.58 9.60
N VAL A 192 -23.84 -24.29 9.53
CA VAL A 192 -24.41 -23.35 8.55
C VAL A 192 -23.32 -23.04 7.51
N PRO A 193 -23.44 -23.58 6.29
CA PRO A 193 -22.46 -23.34 5.24
C PRO A 193 -22.47 -21.86 4.87
N TRP A 194 -21.32 -21.33 4.44
CA TRP A 194 -21.24 -19.98 3.90
C TRP A 194 -21.99 -19.90 2.56
N PRO A 195 -22.66 -18.76 2.27
CA PRO A 195 -23.24 -18.55 0.96
C PRO A 195 -22.12 -18.47 -0.09
N GLU A 196 -22.43 -18.90 -1.32
CA GLU A 196 -21.49 -18.79 -2.43
C GLU A 196 -21.36 -17.30 -2.80
N GLU A 197 -20.17 -16.75 -2.63
CA GLU A 197 -19.89 -15.38 -3.04
C GLU A 197 -19.65 -15.34 -4.54
N GLU A 198 -20.41 -14.50 -5.25
CA GLU A 198 -20.14 -14.20 -6.65
C GLU A 198 -18.77 -13.53 -6.76
N LYS A 199 -17.77 -14.30 -7.21
CA LYS A 199 -16.43 -13.75 -7.47
C LYS A 199 -16.58 -12.73 -8.60
N PRO A 200 -16.17 -11.46 -8.38
CA PRO A 200 -16.22 -10.48 -9.45
C PRO A 200 -15.40 -11.03 -10.62
N SER A 201 -16.04 -11.14 -11.79
CA SER A 201 -15.33 -11.48 -13.02
C SER A 201 -14.46 -10.27 -13.38
N HIS A 202 -13.19 -10.33 -13.01
CA HIS A 202 -12.23 -9.32 -13.41
C HIS A 202 -11.98 -9.44 -14.92
N VAL A 203 -12.56 -8.53 -15.69
CA VAL A 203 -12.19 -8.36 -17.09
C VAL A 203 -10.81 -7.72 -17.12
N LYS A 204 -9.83 -8.41 -17.72
CA LYS A 204 -8.46 -7.89 -17.86
C LYS A 204 -8.52 -6.55 -18.61
N GLY A 205 -8.02 -5.50 -17.99
CA GLY A 205 -7.92 -4.18 -18.59
C GLY A 205 -6.81 -4.12 -19.64
N THR A 206 -6.82 -3.08 -20.48
CA THR A 206 -5.78 -2.84 -21.51
C THR A 206 -4.38 -2.70 -20.92
N TYR A 207 -4.27 -2.27 -19.67
CA TYR A 207 -3.01 -2.09 -18.95
C TYR A 207 -2.63 -3.28 -18.06
N ASP A 208 -3.45 -4.34 -18.00
CA ASP A 208 -3.12 -5.52 -17.24
C ASP A 208 -2.09 -6.35 -18.01
N ALA A 209 -1.02 -6.78 -17.31
CA ALA A 209 0.01 -7.61 -17.92
C ALA A 209 -0.58 -8.96 -18.35
N ALA A 210 -0.17 -9.44 -19.52
CA ALA A 210 -0.51 -10.79 -19.96
C ALA A 210 0.11 -11.81 -18.97
N GLU A 211 -0.62 -12.90 -18.72
CA GLU A 211 -0.18 -13.94 -17.79
C GLU A 211 1.19 -14.51 -18.15
N GLU A 212 1.46 -14.66 -19.45
CA GLU A 212 2.76 -15.07 -19.99
C GLU A 212 3.89 -14.12 -19.61
N GLN A 213 3.64 -12.80 -19.58
CA GLN A 213 4.64 -11.81 -19.20
C GLN A 213 4.92 -11.85 -17.69
N VAL A 214 3.91 -12.09 -16.87
CA VAL A 214 4.05 -12.22 -15.41
C VAL A 214 4.79 -13.49 -15.04
N LEU A 215 4.49 -14.60 -15.72
CA LEU A 215 5.15 -15.90 -15.49
C LEU A 215 6.55 -15.96 -16.10
N ARG A 216 6.90 -15.05 -17.02
CA ARG A 216 8.24 -14.99 -17.61
C ARG A 216 9.26 -14.70 -16.51
N THR A 217 10.09 -15.69 -16.20
CA THR A 217 11.20 -15.56 -15.27
C THR A 217 12.20 -14.53 -15.81
N SER A 218 12.13 -13.31 -15.30
CA SER A 218 13.03 -12.21 -15.67
C SER A 218 14.31 -12.19 -14.83
N TRP A 219 14.25 -12.79 -13.64
CA TRP A 219 15.39 -12.88 -12.75
C TRP A 219 16.20 -14.14 -13.05
N THR A 220 17.39 -13.93 -13.60
CA THR A 220 18.44 -14.95 -13.63
C THR A 220 19.45 -14.56 -12.55
N PRO A 221 19.75 -15.45 -11.57
CA PRO A 221 20.78 -15.14 -10.60
C PRO A 221 22.09 -14.88 -11.33
N ASP A 222 22.80 -13.82 -10.93
CA ASP A 222 24.11 -13.53 -11.46
C ASP A 222 25.12 -14.55 -10.93
N VAL A 223 25.32 -15.61 -11.73
CA VAL A 223 26.28 -16.68 -11.46
C VAL A 223 27.73 -16.20 -11.46
N SER A 224 28.01 -14.95 -11.86
CA SER A 224 29.36 -14.37 -11.76
C SER A 224 29.85 -14.26 -10.30
N SER A 225 28.93 -14.12 -9.35
CA SER A 225 29.25 -14.14 -7.91
C SER A 225 29.67 -15.52 -7.38
N LEU A 226 29.27 -16.60 -8.07
CA LEU A 226 29.71 -17.97 -7.78
C LEU A 226 31.00 -18.35 -8.52
N SER A 227 31.43 -17.54 -9.49
CA SER A 227 32.72 -17.73 -10.12
C SER A 227 33.81 -17.29 -9.15
N LEU A 228 34.65 -18.25 -8.74
CA LEU A 228 35.87 -18.01 -7.94
C LEU A 228 36.87 -17.08 -8.67
N ALA A 229 36.63 -16.80 -9.95
CA ALA A 229 37.41 -15.87 -10.73
C ALA A 229 36.93 -14.43 -10.46
N PRO A 230 37.81 -13.50 -10.04
CA PRO A 230 37.44 -12.11 -9.89
C PRO A 230 36.93 -11.56 -11.23
N ALA A 231 35.76 -10.92 -11.21
CA ALA A 231 35.17 -10.32 -12.39
C ALA A 231 36.19 -9.40 -13.10
N PRO A 232 36.27 -9.39 -14.44
CA PRO A 232 37.27 -8.60 -15.17
C PRO A 232 37.21 -7.10 -14.85
N ASN A 233 36.05 -6.62 -14.38
CA ASN A 233 35.82 -5.23 -13.99
C ASN A 233 36.29 -4.90 -12.56
N SER A 234 36.58 -5.90 -11.72
CA SER A 234 37.15 -5.69 -10.39
C SER A 234 38.68 -5.63 -10.40
N ALA A 235 39.33 -5.90 -11.54
CA ALA A 235 40.75 -5.69 -11.70
C ALA A 235 41.07 -4.18 -11.59
N PRO A 236 41.96 -3.75 -10.67
CA PRO A 236 42.27 -2.35 -10.53
C PRO A 236 42.92 -1.86 -11.83
N LYS A 237 42.39 -0.76 -12.40
CA LYS A 237 42.97 -0.07 -13.56
C LYS A 237 44.46 0.27 -13.36
N ASN A 238 44.89 0.38 -12.10
CA ASN A 238 46.30 0.51 -11.72
C ASN A 238 46.82 -0.82 -11.16
N PRO A 239 47.81 -1.47 -11.81
CA PRO A 239 48.37 -2.74 -11.35
C PRO A 239 49.16 -2.63 -10.03
N THR A 240 49.32 -1.41 -9.51
CA THR A 240 50.05 -1.11 -8.26
C THR A 240 49.17 -1.06 -7.02
N ARG A 241 47.83 -1.05 -7.17
CA ARG A 241 46.92 -1.03 -6.03
C ARG A 241 46.55 -2.46 -5.67
N PRO A 242 46.75 -2.91 -4.41
CA PRO A 242 46.31 -4.24 -4.00
C PRO A 242 44.80 -4.35 -4.23
N LEU A 243 44.31 -5.50 -4.71
CA LEU A 243 42.87 -5.73 -4.76
C LEU A 243 42.34 -5.74 -3.33
N ASN A 244 41.25 -5.05 -3.06
CA ASN A 244 40.54 -5.20 -1.80
C ASN A 244 39.84 -6.57 -1.82
N ILE A 245 40.52 -7.58 -1.28
CA ILE A 245 39.94 -8.90 -1.06
C ILE A 245 39.17 -8.85 0.28
N ALA A 246 37.97 -9.44 0.31
CA ALA A 246 37.16 -9.52 1.54
C ALA A 246 37.87 -10.39 2.60
N ALA A 247 37.71 -10.05 3.89
CA ALA A 247 38.39 -10.73 4.99
C ALA A 247 38.10 -12.23 5.09
N ASP A 248 36.96 -12.68 4.56
CA ASP A 248 36.52 -14.09 4.55
C ASP A 248 36.96 -14.87 3.30
N ALA A 249 37.81 -14.29 2.46
CA ALA A 249 38.27 -14.96 1.24
C ALA A 249 39.26 -16.11 1.53
N PRO A 250 39.26 -17.17 0.70
CA PRO A 250 40.15 -18.30 0.87
C PRO A 250 41.63 -17.88 0.84
N PRO A 251 42.49 -18.50 1.66
CA PRO A 251 43.88 -18.04 1.90
C PRO A 251 44.75 -18.05 0.63
N GLU A 252 44.42 -18.89 -0.35
CA GLU A 252 45.12 -18.98 -1.64
C GLU A 252 45.09 -17.66 -2.42
N LEU A 253 44.00 -16.88 -2.31
CA LEU A 253 43.86 -15.59 -2.99
C LEU A 253 44.75 -14.51 -2.36
N HIS A 254 45.01 -14.58 -1.05
CA HIS A 254 45.91 -13.65 -0.36
C HIS A 254 47.38 -13.86 -0.77
N VAL A 255 47.80 -15.09 -1.03
CA VAL A 255 49.18 -15.41 -1.46
C VAL A 255 49.47 -14.87 -2.86
N SER A 256 48.51 -14.99 -3.77
CA SER A 256 48.65 -14.51 -5.16
C SER A 256 48.92 -13.00 -5.26
N GLN A 257 48.44 -12.18 -4.32
CA GLN A 257 48.69 -10.74 -4.30
C GLN A 257 50.14 -10.39 -3.92
N LEU A 258 50.71 -11.14 -2.98
CA LEU A 258 52.09 -10.96 -2.55
C LEU A 258 53.07 -11.31 -3.68
N ASP A 259 52.78 -12.35 -4.45
CA ASP A 259 53.67 -12.83 -5.51
C ASP A 259 53.51 -12.08 -6.85
N LEU A 260 52.29 -11.69 -7.22
CA LEU A 260 52.02 -11.05 -8.53
C LEU A 260 51.96 -9.51 -8.45
N GLY A 261 51.44 -8.94 -7.35
CA GLY A 261 51.21 -7.50 -7.19
C GLY A 261 52.46 -6.68 -6.84
N GLY A 262 53.52 -7.33 -6.36
CA GLY A 262 54.80 -6.68 -6.00
C GLY A 262 55.91 -6.82 -7.05
N ALA A 263 55.70 -7.60 -8.12
CA ALA A 263 56.76 -8.06 -9.00
C ALA A 263 57.47 -6.91 -9.78
N TYR A 264 56.79 -5.79 -10.04
CA TYR A 264 57.37 -4.66 -10.78
C TYR A 264 58.45 -3.91 -9.99
N TRP A 265 58.30 -3.81 -8.66
CA TRP A 265 59.25 -3.13 -7.74
C TRP A 265 60.08 -4.11 -6.90
N SER A 266 59.92 -5.41 -7.12
CA SER A 266 60.70 -6.46 -6.48
C SER A 266 62.20 -6.19 -6.59
N ARG A 267 62.93 -6.54 -5.53
CA ARG A 267 64.40 -6.39 -5.46
C ARG A 267 65.08 -7.06 -6.66
N ALA A 268 64.53 -8.20 -7.10
CA ALA A 268 64.98 -8.95 -8.27
C ALA A 268 64.85 -8.15 -9.59
N LYS A 269 63.69 -7.55 -9.90
CA LYS A 269 63.56 -6.74 -11.13
C LYS A 269 64.38 -5.45 -11.07
N ARG A 270 64.56 -4.84 -9.89
CA ARG A 270 65.46 -3.69 -9.73
C ARG A 270 66.92 -4.06 -10.02
N GLN A 271 67.37 -5.22 -9.54
CA GLN A 271 68.68 -5.75 -9.88
C GLN A 271 68.81 -6.04 -11.37
N ALA A 272 67.82 -6.70 -12.00
CA ALA A 272 67.84 -6.98 -13.43
C ALA A 272 67.98 -5.70 -14.27
N ARG A 273 67.19 -4.66 -13.98
CA ARG A 273 67.30 -3.36 -14.68
C ARG A 273 68.64 -2.68 -14.45
N PHE A 274 69.20 -2.79 -13.25
CA PHE A 274 70.51 -2.23 -12.95
C PHE A 274 71.62 -2.94 -13.73
N VAL A 275 71.55 -4.27 -13.83
CA VAL A 275 72.48 -5.06 -14.65
C VAL A 275 72.34 -4.68 -16.13
N GLU A 276 71.12 -4.62 -16.66
CA GLU A 276 70.88 -4.24 -18.06
C GLU A 276 71.40 -2.83 -18.37
N LYS A 277 71.21 -1.88 -17.44
CA LYS A 277 71.78 -0.52 -17.57
C LYS A 277 73.30 -0.56 -17.59
N LYS A 278 73.93 -1.36 -16.73
CA LYS A 278 75.40 -1.52 -16.69
C LYS A 278 75.95 -2.17 -17.96
N GLU A 279 75.21 -3.09 -18.56
CA GLU A 279 75.59 -3.70 -19.84
C GLU A 279 75.51 -2.70 -21.00
N LYS A 280 74.45 -1.88 -21.05
CA LYS A 280 74.29 -0.80 -22.03
C LYS A 280 75.37 0.28 -21.89
N GLU A 281 75.73 0.67 -20.66
CA GLU A 281 76.85 1.59 -20.41
C GLU A 281 78.19 1.00 -20.91
N LYS A 282 78.43 -0.30 -20.70
CA LYS A 282 79.63 -0.99 -21.19
C LYS A 282 79.66 -1.10 -22.72
N SER A 283 78.55 -1.38 -23.38
CA SER A 283 78.50 -1.48 -24.84
C SER A 283 78.74 -0.13 -25.50
N TYR A 284 78.10 0.93 -24.98
CA TYR A 284 78.29 2.30 -25.46
C TYR A 284 79.75 2.76 -25.32
N GLY A 285 80.38 2.52 -24.16
CA GLY A 285 81.80 2.84 -23.96
C GLY A 285 82.74 2.15 -24.97
N LYS A 286 82.46 0.88 -25.33
CA LYS A 286 83.21 0.15 -26.35
C LYS A 286 83.04 0.76 -27.74
N GLU A 287 81.83 1.17 -28.10
CA GLU A 287 81.56 1.81 -29.40
C GLU A 287 82.26 3.15 -29.54
N VAL A 288 82.20 3.99 -28.49
CA VAL A 288 82.90 5.29 -28.48
C VAL A 288 84.42 5.12 -28.63
N MET A 289 85.02 4.14 -27.93
CA MET A 289 86.45 3.82 -28.06
C MET A 289 86.82 3.30 -29.47
N LYS A 290 85.93 2.54 -30.11
CA LYS A 290 86.10 2.05 -31.48
C LYS A 290 86.07 3.20 -32.50
N ILE A 291 85.20 4.19 -32.31
CA ILE A 291 85.14 5.38 -33.16
C ILE A 291 86.41 6.20 -33.00
N ARG A 292 86.81 6.50 -31.77
CA ARG A 292 88.01 7.29 -31.46
C ARG A 292 89.29 6.66 -31.99
N SER A 293 89.43 5.33 -31.90
CA SER A 293 90.58 4.62 -32.47
C SER A 293 90.60 4.64 -34.01
N LYS A 294 89.44 4.59 -34.66
CA LYS A 294 89.33 4.72 -36.13
C LYS A 294 89.68 6.13 -36.59
N GLU A 295 89.29 7.16 -35.84
CA GLU A 295 89.67 8.54 -36.10
C GLU A 295 91.17 8.77 -35.94
N LEU A 296 91.79 8.24 -34.88
CA LEU A 296 93.25 8.29 -34.70
C LEU A 296 93.99 7.61 -35.84
N ARG A 297 93.53 6.45 -36.32
CA ARG A 297 94.10 5.79 -37.50
C ARG A 297 93.98 6.66 -38.76
N ARG A 298 92.80 7.26 -39.00
CA ARG A 298 92.59 8.16 -40.16
C ARG A 298 93.46 9.42 -40.09
N ALA A 299 93.68 9.98 -38.90
CA ALA A 299 94.56 11.12 -38.69
C ALA A 299 96.02 10.74 -39.01
N ALA A 300 96.48 9.57 -38.57
CA ALA A 300 97.80 9.06 -38.89
C ALA A 300 98.00 8.85 -40.41
N THR A 301 96.99 8.33 -41.13
CA THR A 301 97.07 8.16 -42.59
C THR A 301 97.06 9.49 -43.36
N ARG A 302 96.35 10.52 -42.87
CA ARG A 302 96.38 11.86 -43.48
C ARG A 302 97.74 12.53 -43.31
N MET A 303 98.41 12.30 -42.18
CA MET A 303 99.76 12.82 -41.94
C MET A 303 100.82 12.14 -42.82
N SER A 304 100.58 10.92 -43.31
CA SER A 304 101.53 10.20 -44.17
C SER A 304 101.29 10.36 -45.68
N GLY A 305 100.16 10.93 -46.10
CA GLY A 305 99.75 10.98 -47.52
C GLY A 305 99.92 12.32 -48.23
N GLY A 306 100.54 13.31 -47.59
CA GLY A 306 100.69 14.68 -48.10
C GLY A 306 102.04 15.01 -48.74
N ALA A 307 102.78 14.03 -49.27
CA ALA A 307 104.13 14.25 -49.77
C ALA A 307 104.29 14.30 -51.31
N ASP A 308 103.36 13.79 -52.12
CA ASP A 308 103.62 13.66 -53.57
C ASP A 308 102.47 14.24 -54.42
N LEU A 309 102.59 15.51 -54.82
CA LEU A 309 102.10 16.04 -56.10
C LEU A 309 102.55 17.50 -56.30
N VAL A 310 103.83 17.68 -56.63
CA VAL A 310 104.33 18.81 -57.43
C VAL A 310 105.29 18.21 -58.45
N LEU A 311 104.88 18.20 -59.72
CA LEU A 311 105.67 18.46 -60.93
C LEU A 311 104.74 18.39 -62.15
#